data_AF-A0A7K3VV72-F1
#
_entry.id   AF-A0A7K3VV72-F1
#
_cell.length_a   1.000
_cell.length_b   1.000
_cell.length_c   1.000
_cell.angle_alpha   90.00
_cell.angle_beta   90.00
_cell.angle_gamma   90.00
#
_symmetry.space_group_name_H-M   'P 1'
#
loop_
_entity.id
_entity.type
_entity.pdbx_description
1 polymer ?
#
loop_
_entity_poly.entity_id
_entity_poly.type
_entity_poly.pdbx_seq_one_letter_code
_entity_poly.pdbx_strand_id
1 'polypeptide(L)'
;PYTDPSLLRNDVKDISVSPFTLVFQHAGLLSAAAVMNAVILTAVLSAGNSGMYASTRMLYTLACDGKAPRIFAKLSRGGVPRNALYATTVIAGLCFLTSMFGNQTVYLWLLNTSGMTGFIAWLGIAISHYRFRRGYVLQGHDIN
;
A
#
# COMPACT_ATOMS: atom_id res chain seq x y z
N PRO A 1 21.08 26.48 24.09
CA PRO A 1 21.44 25.60 22.95
C PRO A 1 20.17 25.15 22.20
N TYR A 2 19.51 26.13 21.59
CA TYR A 2 18.24 26.04 20.86
C TYR A 2 18.41 26.67 19.47
N THR A 3 19.66 26.68 19.00
CA THR A 3 20.16 27.43 17.84
C THR A 3 20.98 26.49 16.95
N ASP A 4 20.45 25.28 16.71
CA ASP A 4 21.04 24.35 15.76
C ASP A 4 20.22 24.36 14.45
N PRO A 5 20.79 24.86 13.33
CA PRO A 5 20.11 24.92 12.02
C PRO A 5 19.87 23.54 11.37
N SER A 6 20.21 22.45 12.08
CA SER A 6 19.97 21.05 11.69
C SER A 6 18.49 20.63 11.82
N LEU A 7 17.70 21.30 12.66
CA LEU A 7 16.30 20.91 12.92
C LEU A 7 15.30 21.32 11.82
N LEU A 8 15.76 22.04 10.79
CA LEU A 8 14.92 22.51 9.67
C LEU A 8 15.18 21.79 8.34
N ARG A 9 15.87 20.64 8.33
CA ARG A 9 15.81 19.73 7.16
C ARG A 9 14.55 18.88 7.22
N ASN A 10 13.41 19.53 7.02
CA ASN A 10 12.20 18.92 6.49
C ASN A 10 12.32 18.84 4.95
N ASP A 11 13.45 18.33 4.45
CA ASP A 11 13.56 17.94 3.04
C ASP A 11 12.90 16.57 2.88
N VAL A 12 11.57 16.59 2.88
CA VAL A 12 10.72 15.60 2.22
C VAL A 12 10.89 15.76 0.71
N LYS A 13 12.14 15.77 0.24
CA LYS A 13 12.54 15.97 -1.15
C LYS A 13 13.30 14.78 -1.72
N ASP A 14 13.73 13.85 -0.87
CA ASP A 14 14.35 12.59 -1.27
C ASP A 14 13.59 11.40 -0.68
N ILE A 15 12.36 11.18 -1.15
CA ILE A 15 11.68 9.87 -1.01
C ILE A 15 12.36 8.80 -1.89
N SER A 16 13.44 9.16 -2.61
CA SER A 16 14.10 8.29 -3.59
C SER A 16 15.55 7.92 -3.25
N VAL A 17 16.13 8.45 -2.17
CA VAL A 17 17.51 8.09 -1.78
C VAL A 17 17.44 7.26 -0.50
N SER A 18 17.39 5.94 -0.67
CA SER A 18 17.45 5.00 0.45
C SER A 18 18.67 5.33 1.33
N PRO A 19 18.55 5.42 2.67
CA PRO A 19 19.65 5.79 3.56
C PRO A 19 20.87 4.88 3.40
N PHE A 20 20.69 3.67 2.87
CA PHE A 20 21.78 2.77 2.48
C PHE A 20 22.58 3.28 1.27
N THR A 21 21.93 3.86 0.25
CA THR A 21 22.63 4.42 -0.92
C THR A 21 23.51 5.61 -0.55
N LEU A 22 23.07 6.45 0.40
CA LEU A 22 23.84 7.56 0.96
C LEU A 22 25.08 7.07 1.73
N VAL A 23 24.95 5.99 2.50
CA VAL A 23 26.07 5.35 3.21
C VAL A 23 27.06 4.71 2.23
N PHE A 24 26.58 4.04 1.18
CA PHE A 24 27.45 3.39 0.19
C PHE A 24 28.16 4.38 -0.74
N GLN A 25 27.55 5.55 -1.00
CA GLN A 25 28.19 6.63 -1.74
C GLN A 25 29.33 7.29 -0.94
N HIS A 26 29.15 7.46 0.38
CA HIS A 26 30.22 7.93 1.29
C HIS A 26 31.33 6.87 1.51
N ALA A 27 31.01 5.58 1.39
CA ALA A 27 31.97 4.47 1.53
C ALA A 27 32.73 4.10 0.24
N GLY A 28 32.51 4.80 -0.89
CA GLY A 28 33.23 4.57 -2.14
C GLY A 28 32.83 3.31 -2.93
N LEU A 29 31.70 2.68 -2.59
CA LEU A 29 31.23 1.43 -3.19
C LEU A 29 29.98 1.67 -4.06
N LEU A 30 30.16 2.29 -5.23
CA LEU A 30 29.08 2.45 -6.23
C LEU A 30 28.39 1.12 -6.57
N SER A 31 29.15 0.02 -6.58
CA SER A 31 28.62 -1.34 -6.85
C SER A 31 27.61 -1.80 -5.81
N ALA A 32 27.80 -1.47 -4.53
CA ALA A 32 26.86 -1.84 -3.46
C ALA A 32 25.56 -1.02 -3.53
N ALA A 33 25.64 0.26 -3.91
CA ALA A 33 24.47 1.09 -4.14
C ALA A 33 23.59 0.54 -5.30
N ALA A 34 24.20 0.07 -6.39
CA ALA A 34 23.48 -0.54 -7.51
C ALA A 34 22.74 -1.83 -7.11
N VAL A 35 23.38 -2.71 -6.34
CA VAL A 35 22.75 -3.93 -5.82
C VAL A 35 21.56 -3.60 -4.91
N MET A 36 21.72 -2.63 -4.00
CA MET A 36 20.64 -2.19 -3.13
C MET A 36 19.45 -1.63 -3.91
N ASN A 37 19.70 -0.81 -4.94
CA ASN A 37 18.65 -0.30 -5.80
C ASN A 37 17.91 -1.41 -6.55
N ALA A 38 18.62 -2.44 -7.04
CA ALA A 38 17.98 -3.59 -7.68
C ALA A 38 17.08 -4.38 -6.72
N VAL A 39 17.53 -4.59 -5.47
CA VAL A 39 16.74 -5.25 -4.42
C VAL A 39 15.49 -4.44 -4.09
N ILE A 40 15.63 -3.11 -3.91
CA ILE A 40 14.50 -2.22 -3.62
C ILE A 40 13.49 -2.24 -4.77
N LEU A 41 13.94 -2.10 -6.02
CA LEU A 41 13.07 -2.15 -7.19
C LEU A 41 12.30 -3.47 -7.26
N THR A 42 12.99 -4.59 -7.03
CA THR A 42 12.38 -5.92 -7.03
C THR A 42 11.35 -6.08 -5.90
N ALA A 43 11.68 -5.60 -4.69
CA ALA A 43 10.79 -5.63 -3.54
C ALA A 43 9.53 -4.80 -3.78
N VAL A 44 9.68 -3.59 -4.32
CA VAL A 44 8.55 -2.69 -4.64
C VAL A 44 7.67 -3.29 -5.73
N LEU A 45 8.25 -3.87 -6.79
CA LEU A 45 7.49 -4.55 -7.85
C LEU A 45 6.70 -5.76 -7.31
N SER A 46 7.33 -6.57 -6.45
CA SER A 46 6.70 -7.73 -5.82
C SER A 46 5.54 -7.32 -4.88
N ALA A 47 5.78 -6.32 -4.04
CA ALA A 47 4.76 -5.75 -3.15
C ALA A 47 3.61 -5.13 -3.95
N GLY A 48 3.91 -4.41 -5.04
CA GLY A 48 2.91 -3.81 -5.92
C GLY A 48 2.03 -4.84 -6.61
N ASN A 49 2.61 -5.92 -7.14
CA ASN A 49 1.84 -7.01 -7.75
C ASN A 49 0.91 -7.70 -6.73
N SER A 50 1.42 -7.96 -5.53
CA SER A 50 0.63 -8.57 -4.45
C SER A 50 -0.51 -7.65 -3.98
N GLY A 51 -0.23 -6.35 -3.84
CA GLY A 51 -1.23 -5.34 -3.51
C GLY A 51 -2.32 -5.22 -4.57
N MET A 52 -1.93 -5.15 -5.85
CA MET A 52 -2.88 -5.07 -6.97
C MET A 52 -3.78 -6.31 -7.04
N TYR A 53 -3.22 -7.49 -6.82
CA TYR A 53 -3.98 -8.73 -6.74
C TYR A 53 -4.98 -8.73 -5.57
N ALA A 54 -4.52 -8.33 -4.37
CA ALA A 54 -5.37 -8.23 -3.18
C ALA A 54 -6.52 -7.24 -3.37
N SER A 55 -6.24 -6.03 -3.88
CA SER A 55 -7.26 -5.01 -4.17
C SER A 55 -8.28 -5.48 -5.19
N THR A 56 -7.82 -6.14 -6.26
CA THR A 56 -8.69 -6.67 -7.31
C THR A 56 -9.62 -7.76 -6.77
N ARG A 57 -9.12 -8.65 -5.91
CA ARG A 57 -9.96 -9.67 -5.24
C ARG A 57 -10.92 -9.07 -4.23
N MET A 58 -10.49 -8.08 -3.43
CA MET A 58 -11.39 -7.38 -2.49
C MET A 58 -12.54 -6.71 -3.24
N LEU A 59 -12.25 -6.03 -4.35
CA LEU A 59 -13.28 -5.40 -5.18
C LEU A 59 -14.23 -6.43 -5.81
N TYR A 60 -13.69 -7.57 -6.23
CA TYR A 60 -14.49 -8.69 -6.74
C TYR A 60 -15.43 -9.28 -5.67
N THR A 61 -14.93 -9.54 -4.45
CA THR A 61 -15.77 -10.07 -3.36
C THR A 61 -16.85 -9.07 -2.96
N LEU A 62 -16.53 -7.78 -2.92
CA LEU A 62 -17.51 -6.70 -2.71
C LEU A 62 -18.60 -6.70 -3.79
N ALA A 63 -18.25 -6.98 -5.05
CA ALA A 63 -19.20 -7.05 -6.15
C ALA A 63 -20.07 -8.33 -6.10
N CYS A 64 -19.52 -9.46 -5.65
CA CYS A 64 -20.27 -10.68 -5.40
C CYS A 64 -21.28 -10.52 -4.25
N ASP A 65 -20.89 -9.84 -3.16
CA ASP A 65 -21.76 -9.53 -2.02
C ASP A 65 -22.80 -8.42 -2.32
N GLY A 66 -22.83 -7.89 -3.55
CA GLY A 66 -23.78 -6.86 -3.98
C GLY A 66 -23.46 -5.45 -3.47
N LYS A 67 -22.31 -5.23 -2.83
CA LYS A 67 -21.86 -3.91 -2.36
C LYS A 67 -21.12 -3.09 -3.42
N ALA A 68 -20.76 -3.69 -4.55
CA ALA A 68 -20.20 -3.02 -5.71
C ALA A 68 -20.95 -3.40 -6.99
N PRO A 69 -20.86 -2.59 -8.07
CA PRO A 69 -21.55 -2.86 -9.33
C PRO A 69 -21.26 -4.29 -9.84
N ARG A 70 -22.32 -5.02 -10.22
CA ARG A 70 -22.26 -6.40 -10.73
C ARG A 70 -21.30 -6.59 -11.92
N ILE A 71 -20.94 -5.50 -12.59
CA ILE A 71 -19.95 -5.46 -13.67
C ILE A 71 -18.57 -5.93 -13.18
N PHE A 72 -18.21 -5.69 -11.91
CA PHE A 72 -16.94 -6.11 -11.32
C PHE A 72 -16.95 -7.57 -10.83
N ALA A 73 -18.13 -8.18 -10.68
CA ALA A 73 -18.29 -9.61 -10.33
C ALA A 73 -18.15 -10.54 -11.55
N LYS A 74 -18.02 -10.00 -12.77
CA LYS A 74 -17.79 -10.82 -13.97
C LYS A 74 -16.38 -11.39 -13.99
N LEU A 75 -16.29 -12.70 -13.84
CA LEU A 75 -15.04 -13.46 -13.94
C LEU A 75 -14.74 -13.82 -15.41
N SER A 76 -13.48 -13.72 -15.81
CA SER A 76 -13.01 -14.28 -17.09
C SER A 76 -12.87 -15.80 -17.03
N ARG A 77 -12.79 -16.48 -18.19
CA ARG A 77 -12.52 -17.94 -18.30
C ARG A 77 -11.27 -18.40 -17.54
N GLY A 78 -10.29 -17.53 -17.34
CA GLY A 78 -9.06 -17.80 -16.59
C GLY A 78 -9.15 -17.52 -15.08
N GLY A 79 -10.34 -17.29 -14.51
CA GLY A 79 -10.50 -17.05 -13.08
C GLY A 79 -10.07 -15.65 -12.61
N VAL A 80 -9.77 -14.72 -13.53
CA VAL A 80 -9.35 -13.35 -13.21
C VAL A 80 -10.48 -12.36 -13.49
N PRO A 81 -10.87 -11.51 -12.51
CA PRO A 81 -11.89 -10.48 -12.70
C PRO A 81 -11.29 -9.28 -13.44
N ARG A 82 -11.24 -9.34 -14.77
CA ARG A 82 -10.60 -8.34 -15.64
C ARG A 82 -11.16 -6.93 -15.44
N ASN A 83 -12.47 -6.78 -15.24
CA ASN A 83 -13.09 -5.46 -15.02
C ASN A 83 -12.63 -4.80 -13.72
N ALA A 84 -12.50 -5.60 -12.64
CA ALA A 84 -11.97 -5.13 -11.38
C ALA A 84 -10.49 -4.77 -11.50
N LEU A 85 -9.71 -5.56 -12.25
CA LEU A 85 -8.30 -5.29 -12.54
C LEU A 85 -8.12 -3.97 -13.30
N TYR A 86 -8.87 -3.73 -14.38
CA TYR A 86 -8.78 -2.47 -15.13
C TYR A 86 -9.14 -1.28 -14.26
N ALA A 87 -10.18 -1.38 -13.43
CA ALA A 87 -10.56 -0.31 -12.52
C ALA A 87 -9.45 -0.01 -11.49
N THR A 88 -8.89 -1.04 -10.85
CA THR A 88 -7.80 -0.85 -9.88
C THR A 88 -6.53 -0.31 -10.54
N THR A 89 -6.19 -0.75 -11.75
CA THR A 89 -5.05 -0.22 -12.52
C THR A 89 -5.27 1.23 -12.94
N VAL A 90 -6.47 1.61 -13.38
CA VAL A 90 -6.78 3.01 -13.74
C VAL A 90 -6.67 3.91 -12.52
N ILE A 91 -7.22 3.51 -11.37
CA ILE A 91 -7.13 4.28 -10.12
C ILE A 91 -5.67 4.39 -9.68
N ALA A 92 -4.90 3.29 -9.72
CA ALA A 92 -3.48 3.30 -9.40
C ALA A 92 -2.67 4.21 -10.36
N GLY A 93 -2.99 4.18 -11.65
CA GLY A 93 -2.39 5.04 -12.67
C GLY A 93 -2.72 6.51 -12.47
N LEU A 94 -3.96 6.85 -12.14
CA LEU A 94 -4.37 8.22 -11.80
C LEU A 94 -3.68 8.73 -10.53
N CYS A 95 -3.56 7.86 -9.53
CA CYS A 95 -2.83 8.14 -8.29
C CYS A 95 -1.34 8.42 -8.58
N PHE A 96 -0.71 7.61 -9.43
CA PHE A 96 0.66 7.80 -9.88
C PHE A 96 0.85 9.09 -10.68
N LEU A 97 -0.06 9.39 -11.63
CA LEU A 97 -0.05 10.64 -12.39
C LEU A 97 -0.22 11.86 -11.47
N THR A 98 -1.09 11.76 -10.47
CA THR A 98 -1.28 12.80 -9.46
C THR A 98 -0.01 12.99 -8.63
N SER A 99 0.74 11.93 -8.33
CA SER A 99 2.03 12.05 -7.66
C SER A 99 3.12 12.66 -8.55
N MET A 100 3.06 12.50 -9.88
CA MET A 100 4.05 13.05 -10.79
C MET A 100 3.77 14.50 -11.22
N PHE A 101 2.50 14.86 -11.43
CA PHE A 101 2.09 16.17 -11.94
C PHE A 101 1.42 17.05 -10.86
N GLY A 102 1.04 16.49 -9.71
CA GLY A 102 0.33 17.20 -8.66
C GLY A 102 1.24 18.03 -7.76
N ASN A 103 0.71 19.15 -7.28
CA ASN A 103 1.36 19.99 -6.28
C ASN A 103 1.68 19.17 -5.01
N GLN A 104 2.79 19.45 -4.31
CA GLN A 104 3.25 18.71 -3.12
C GLN A 104 2.16 18.53 -2.05
N THR A 105 1.20 19.47 -1.98
CA THR A 105 0.00 19.36 -1.14
C THR A 105 -0.85 18.14 -1.49
N VAL A 106 -1.09 17.85 -2.77
CA VAL A 106 -1.93 16.72 -3.20
C VAL A 106 -1.27 15.39 -2.83
N TYR A 107 0.05 15.31 -3.00
CA TYR A 107 0.83 14.16 -2.55
C TYR A 107 0.69 13.90 -1.04
N LEU A 108 0.80 14.96 -0.21
CA LEU A 108 0.61 14.85 1.24
C LEU A 108 -0.82 14.44 1.63
N TRP A 109 -1.83 14.94 0.92
CA TRP A 109 -3.23 14.54 1.12
C TRP A 109 -3.44 13.04 0.81
N LEU A 110 -2.89 12.55 -0.30
CA LEU A 110 -2.95 11.12 -0.66
C LEU A 110 -2.22 10.24 0.35
N LEU A 111 -1.03 10.65 0.80
CA LEU A 111 -0.27 9.93 1.83
C LEU A 111 -1.06 9.82 3.13
N ASN A 112 -1.58 10.94 3.64
CA ASN A 112 -2.36 10.94 4.88
C ASN A 112 -3.64 10.10 4.75
N THR A 113 -4.33 10.20 3.62
CA THR A 113 -5.55 9.41 3.35
C THR A 113 -5.25 7.91 3.27
N SER A 114 -4.13 7.52 2.66
CA SER A 114 -3.68 6.14 2.59
C SER A 114 -3.35 5.58 3.99
N GLY A 115 -2.60 6.35 4.80
CA GLY A 115 -2.29 5.99 6.18
C GLY A 115 -3.54 5.83 7.04
N MET A 116 -4.48 6.77 6.94
CA MET A 116 -5.75 6.71 7.67
C MET A 116 -6.60 5.50 7.24
N THR A 117 -6.66 5.20 5.94
CA THR A 117 -7.36 4.00 5.43
C THR A 117 -6.74 2.72 5.98
N GLY A 118 -5.40 2.64 6.05
CA GLY A 118 -4.69 1.52 6.66
C GLY A 118 -5.02 1.35 8.14
N PHE A 119 -5.08 2.45 8.89
CA PHE A 119 -5.44 2.43 10.31
C PHE A 119 -6.88 1.95 10.53
N ILE A 120 -7.82 2.43 9.71
CA ILE A 120 -9.23 1.98 9.75
C ILE A 120 -9.33 0.49 9.41
N ALA A 121 -8.58 0.02 8.40
CA ALA A 121 -8.55 -1.40 8.05
C ALA A 121 -8.04 -2.26 9.20
N TRP A 122 -6.95 -1.85 9.86
CA TRP A 122 -6.40 -2.54 11.03
C TRP A 122 -7.36 -2.56 12.21
N LEU A 123 -8.01 -1.44 12.53
CA LEU A 123 -9.07 -1.40 13.53
C LEU A 123 -10.22 -2.33 13.18
N GLY A 124 -10.66 -2.34 11.92
CA GLY A 124 -11.70 -3.25 11.44
C GLY A 124 -11.33 -4.72 11.61
N ILE A 125 -10.08 -5.09 11.31
CA ILE A 125 -9.55 -6.44 11.54
C ILE A 125 -9.54 -6.76 13.03
N ALA A 126 -9.03 -5.87 13.88
CA ALA A 126 -8.97 -6.07 15.33
C ALA A 126 -10.36 -6.25 15.95
N ILE A 127 -11.33 -5.43 15.55
CA ILE A 127 -12.73 -5.54 16.01
C ILE A 127 -13.37 -6.84 15.51
N SER A 128 -13.14 -7.20 14.24
CA SER A 128 -13.65 -8.45 13.67
C SER A 128 -13.07 -9.67 14.37
N HIS A 129 -11.77 -9.66 14.67
CA HIS A 129 -11.09 -10.71 15.42
C HIS A 129 -11.60 -10.81 16.86
N TYR A 130 -11.78 -9.67 17.54
CA TYR A 130 -12.36 -9.62 18.88
C TYR A 130 -13.79 -10.20 18.91
N ARG A 131 -14.62 -9.84 17.91
CA ARG A 131 -16.00 -10.32 17.81
C ARG A 131 -16.10 -11.78 17.39
N PHE A 132 -15.19 -12.25 16.53
CA PHE A 132 -15.02 -13.65 16.19
C PHE A 132 -14.66 -14.47 17.44
N ARG A 133 -13.68 -14.01 18.24
CA ARG A 133 -13.30 -14.69 19.49
C ARG A 133 -14.44 -14.78 20.49
N ARG A 134 -15.25 -13.71 20.65
CA ARG A 134 -16.47 -13.75 21.48
C ARG A 134 -17.52 -14.74 20.93
N GLY A 135 -17.73 -14.75 19.61
CA GLY A 135 -18.66 -15.68 18.96
C GLY A 135 -18.22 -17.15 19.07
N TYR A 136 -16.90 -17.39 18.98
CA TYR A 136 -16.30 -18.71 19.07
C TYR A 136 -16.44 -19.31 20.49
N VAL A 137 -16.21 -18.49 21.51
CA VAL A 137 -16.44 -18.86 22.92
C VAL A 137 -17.94 -19.09 23.21
N LEU A 138 -18.82 -18.26 22.64
CA LEU A 138 -20.29 -18.45 22.75
C LEU A 138 -20.80 -19.71 22.03
N GLN A 139 -20.11 -20.17 20.99
CA GLN A 139 -20.38 -21.44 20.29
C GLN A 139 -19.80 -22.67 21.02
N GLY A 140 -19.28 -22.51 22.23
CA GLY A 140 -18.82 -23.61 23.08
C GLY A 140 -17.45 -24.19 22.72
N HIS A 141 -16.68 -23.51 21.86
CA HIS A 141 -15.31 -23.92 21.55
C HIS A 141 -14.33 -23.23 22.50
N ASP A 142 -13.49 -24.02 23.17
CA ASP A 142 -12.47 -23.55 24.10
C ASP A 142 -11.33 -22.86 23.34
N ILE A 143 -10.77 -21.80 23.94
CA ILE A 143 -9.65 -21.01 23.38
C ILE A 143 -8.30 -21.38 24.02
N ASN A 144 -8.26 -22.53 24.70
CA ASN A 144 -7.08 -23.11 25.36
C ASN A 144 -6.62 -24.39 24.67
#